data_AF-A0A452XJ85-F1
#
_entry.id   AF-A0A452XJ85-F1
#
_cell.length_a   1.000
_cell.length_b   1.000
_cell.length_c   1.000
_cell.angle_alpha   90.00
_cell.angle_beta   90.00
_cell.angle_gamma   90.00
#
_symmetry.space_group_name_H-M   'P 1'
#
loop_
_entity.id
_entity.type
_entity.pdbx_description
1 polymer ?
#
loop_
_entity_poly.entity_id
_entity_poly.type
_entity_poly.pdbx_seq_one_letter_code
_entity_poly.pdbx_strand_id
1 'polypeptide(L)'
;QVFCYRKVSAVEQIKALLRIKSYTEAISLLEEFESDGEISNDMISFVHAQLGFLLFFDLRFEDAVNHFLLSETMQPAEIFPFIMRDPNRWSDLVPRKRYWGLHPPPKPLEEVIDDGLVTLQRALFLKKAGVDTVVDEDFLSNPPTRADLLELAIRNIIRYLCVSREKSLSPAEMEGVDTLLMYLYRALDLVDDMEKLASSQNSCVVDELESLLDNSGHLRTLAFLYGSKGMCSQAVAIWRILARNYSTGLWKDRPNLPGTDSQETSADKKSGEEIAAIEASKILQATSDQDLVLEHLGWVADIDQDLATAILTSEMREKQLSSG
;
A
#
# COMPACT_ATOMS: atom_id res chain seq x y z
N GLN A 1 -31.82 13.88 51.15
CA GLN A 1 -30.76 13.19 50.39
C GLN A 1 -30.32 14.17 49.31
N VAL A 2 -29.09 14.68 49.36
CA VAL A 2 -28.60 15.63 48.34
C VAL A 2 -27.92 14.81 47.25
N PHE A 3 -28.51 14.79 46.06
CA PHE A 3 -27.88 14.21 44.87
C PHE A 3 -26.96 15.28 44.26
N CYS A 4 -25.64 15.09 44.39
CA CYS A 4 -24.67 15.91 43.68
C CYS A 4 -24.45 15.31 42.28
N TYR A 5 -24.97 15.97 41.24
CA TYR A 5 -24.66 15.63 39.85
C TYR A 5 -23.29 16.22 39.49
N ARG A 6 -22.36 15.38 39.06
CA ARG A 6 -21.08 15.81 38.49
C ARG A 6 -21.22 15.88 36.97
N LYS A 7 -20.81 16.99 36.33
CA LYS A 7 -20.73 17.10 34.87
C LYS A 7 -19.87 15.94 34.36
N VAL A 8 -20.41 15.13 33.45
CA VAL A 8 -19.65 14.07 32.77
C VAL A 8 -18.63 14.74 31.86
N SER A 9 -17.38 14.31 31.91
CA SER A 9 -16.32 14.88 31.06
C SER A 9 -16.63 14.65 29.58
N ALA A 10 -16.24 15.60 28.71
CA ALA A 10 -16.37 15.51 27.26
C ALA A 10 -15.97 14.13 26.71
N VAL A 11 -14.80 13.63 27.13
CA VAL A 11 -14.27 12.30 26.79
C VAL A 11 -15.24 11.16 27.10
N GLU A 12 -15.87 11.16 28.26
CA GLU A 12 -16.78 10.07 28.65
C GLU A 12 -18.11 10.15 27.92
N GLN A 13 -18.55 11.35 27.52
CA GLN A 13 -19.73 11.52 26.67
C GLN A 13 -19.48 10.98 25.26
N ILE A 14 -18.35 11.36 24.63
CA ILE A 14 -17.96 10.84 23.31
C ILE A 14 -17.81 9.32 23.36
N LYS A 15 -17.09 8.79 24.36
CA LYS A 15 -16.89 7.36 24.54
C LYS A 15 -18.21 6.60 24.71
N ALA A 16 -19.18 7.17 25.41
CA ALA A 16 -20.51 6.56 25.56
C ALA A 16 -21.23 6.44 24.21
N LEU A 17 -21.19 7.49 23.38
CA LEU A 17 -21.76 7.49 22.03
C LEU A 17 -21.06 6.48 21.11
N LEU A 18 -19.73 6.44 21.13
CA LEU A 18 -18.96 5.45 20.34
C LEU A 18 -19.29 4.01 20.75
N ARG A 19 -19.51 3.75 22.05
CA ARG A 19 -19.84 2.40 22.54
C ARG A 19 -21.17 1.88 22.01
N ILE A 20 -22.12 2.78 21.77
CA ILE A 20 -23.42 2.45 21.18
C ILE A 20 -23.43 2.65 19.65
N LYS A 21 -22.26 2.90 19.05
CA LYS A 21 -22.05 3.14 17.61
C LYS A 21 -22.83 4.34 17.03
N SER A 22 -23.09 5.34 17.86
CA SER A 22 -23.69 6.62 17.46
C SER A 22 -22.60 7.53 16.89
N TYR A 23 -22.04 7.16 15.73
CA TYR A 23 -20.83 7.79 15.19
C TYR A 23 -21.05 9.24 14.79
N THR A 24 -22.17 9.55 14.13
CA THR A 24 -22.51 10.92 13.70
C THR A 24 -22.62 11.86 14.90
N GLU A 25 -23.34 11.45 15.93
CA GLU A 25 -23.51 12.23 17.16
C GLU A 25 -22.18 12.37 17.92
N ALA A 26 -21.35 11.33 17.92
CA ALA A 26 -20.01 11.40 18.54
C ALA A 26 -19.10 12.41 17.83
N ILE A 27 -19.18 12.51 16.49
CA ILE A 27 -18.43 13.49 15.69
C ILE A 27 -18.95 14.90 15.96
N SER A 28 -20.27 15.13 15.86
CA SER A 28 -20.85 16.46 16.12
C SER A 28 -20.49 16.96 17.52
N LEU A 29 -20.54 16.07 18.52
CA LEU A 29 -20.15 16.40 19.88
C LEU A 29 -18.65 16.68 20.03
N LEU A 30 -17.79 15.97 19.29
CA LEU A 30 -16.35 16.22 19.25
C LEU A 30 -16.06 17.63 18.70
N GLU A 31 -16.72 18.01 17.60
CA GLU A 31 -16.58 19.33 16.95
C GLU A 31 -17.05 20.46 17.89
N GLU A 32 -18.16 20.25 18.60
CA GLU A 32 -18.63 21.19 19.63
C GLU A 32 -17.56 21.38 20.72
N PHE A 33 -17.03 20.30 21.29
CA PHE A 33 -16.01 20.39 22.34
C PHE A 33 -14.68 20.96 21.85
N GLU A 34 -14.30 20.73 20.60
CA GLU A 34 -13.14 21.38 19.97
C GLU A 34 -13.37 22.89 19.88
N SER A 35 -14.54 23.33 19.40
CA SER A 35 -14.88 24.75 19.28
C SER A 35 -14.92 25.48 20.62
N ASP A 36 -15.36 24.79 21.68
CA ASP A 36 -15.41 25.31 23.04
C ASP A 36 -14.07 25.20 23.79
N GLY A 37 -13.06 24.54 23.21
CA GLY A 37 -11.77 24.28 23.85
C GLY A 37 -11.86 23.34 25.06
N GLU A 38 -12.93 22.53 25.15
CA GLU A 38 -13.12 21.55 26.24
C GLU A 38 -12.27 20.29 26.06
N ILE A 39 -11.64 20.10 24.90
CA ILE A 39 -10.84 18.93 24.55
C ILE A 39 -9.50 19.33 23.89
N SER A 40 -8.43 18.59 24.18
CA SER A 40 -7.09 18.84 23.63
C SER A 40 -6.89 18.17 22.26
N ASN A 41 -6.03 18.72 21.41
CA ASN A 41 -5.66 18.13 20.11
C ASN A 41 -5.21 16.66 20.19
N ASP A 42 -4.44 16.29 21.21
CA ASP A 42 -4.03 14.89 21.45
C ASP A 42 -5.24 13.97 21.63
N MET A 43 -6.29 14.47 22.30
CA MET A 43 -7.50 13.71 22.56
C MET A 43 -8.40 13.68 21.32
N ILE A 44 -8.46 14.77 20.54
CA ILE A 44 -9.14 14.78 19.23
C ILE A 44 -8.51 13.73 18.31
N SER A 45 -7.17 13.72 18.21
CA SER A 45 -6.42 12.71 17.47
C SER A 45 -6.71 11.30 17.96
N PHE A 46 -6.77 11.08 19.28
CA PHE A 46 -7.09 9.78 19.87
C PHE A 46 -8.52 9.33 19.53
N VAL A 47 -9.50 10.25 19.58
CA VAL A 47 -10.90 9.97 19.21
C VAL A 47 -11.00 9.59 17.74
N HIS A 48 -10.34 10.32 16.84
CA HIS A 48 -10.32 9.98 15.42
C HIS A 48 -9.72 8.60 15.15
N ALA A 49 -8.60 8.25 15.78
CA ALA A 49 -8.05 6.90 15.63
C ALA A 49 -9.00 5.82 16.17
N GLN A 50 -9.59 6.02 17.36
CA GLN A 50 -10.57 5.09 17.94
C GLN A 50 -11.82 4.93 17.06
N LEU A 51 -12.33 6.02 16.50
CA LEU A 51 -13.47 6.02 15.59
C LEU A 51 -13.12 5.32 14.27
N GLY A 52 -11.93 5.58 13.73
CA GLY A 52 -11.42 4.92 12.54
C GLY A 52 -11.39 3.40 12.69
N PHE A 53 -10.89 2.88 13.81
CA PHE A 53 -10.92 1.42 14.06
C PHE A 53 -12.34 0.87 14.17
N LEU A 54 -13.24 1.55 14.87
CA LEU A 54 -14.64 1.10 14.99
C LEU A 54 -15.31 1.01 13.63
N LEU A 55 -15.15 2.04 12.79
CA LEU A 55 -15.65 2.06 11.41
C LEU A 55 -15.01 0.98 10.54
N PHE A 56 -13.72 0.73 10.72
CA PHE A 56 -12.99 -0.29 9.96
C PHE A 56 -13.57 -1.69 10.23
N PHE A 57 -13.83 -2.03 11.50
CA PHE A 57 -14.48 -3.28 11.87
C PHE A 57 -15.96 -3.35 11.49
N ASP A 58 -16.60 -2.20 11.29
CA ASP A 58 -17.96 -2.09 10.75
C ASP A 58 -18.00 -2.04 9.21
N LEU A 59 -16.89 -2.38 8.55
CA LEU A 59 -16.73 -2.45 7.09
C LEU A 59 -16.87 -1.10 6.35
N ARG A 60 -16.84 0.01 7.09
CA ARG A 60 -16.86 1.39 6.57
C ARG A 60 -15.43 1.88 6.32
N PHE A 61 -14.72 1.23 5.41
CA PHE A 61 -13.29 1.42 5.20
C PHE A 61 -12.89 2.84 4.75
N GLU A 62 -13.74 3.49 3.95
CA GLU A 62 -13.47 4.85 3.49
C GLU A 62 -13.52 5.85 4.65
N ASP A 63 -14.61 5.84 5.42
CA ASP A 63 -14.77 6.69 6.60
C ASP A 63 -13.69 6.39 7.66
N ALA A 64 -13.38 5.12 7.85
CA ALA A 64 -12.32 4.68 8.76
C ALA A 64 -10.98 5.36 8.41
N VAL A 65 -10.60 5.31 7.14
CA VAL A 65 -9.36 5.94 6.67
C VAL A 65 -9.43 7.46 6.72
N ASN A 66 -10.58 8.08 6.42
CA ASN A 66 -10.75 9.52 6.60
C ASN A 66 -10.40 9.94 8.03
N HIS A 67 -10.87 9.18 9.04
CA HIS A 67 -10.53 9.45 10.43
C HIS A 67 -9.09 9.09 10.80
N PHE A 68 -8.51 8.02 10.25
CA PHE A 68 -7.08 7.75 10.45
C PHE A 68 -6.19 8.88 9.94
N LEU A 69 -6.56 9.51 8.83
CA LEU A 69 -5.84 10.65 8.25
C LEU A 69 -5.96 11.93 9.10
N LEU A 70 -7.07 12.11 9.81
CA LEU A 70 -7.27 13.23 10.75
C LEU A 70 -6.53 13.04 12.08
N SER A 71 -6.07 11.83 12.40
CA SER A 71 -5.36 11.56 13.65
C SER A 71 -3.85 11.77 13.49
N GLU A 72 -3.30 12.72 14.24
CA GLU A 72 -1.85 12.93 14.31
C GLU A 72 -1.15 11.82 15.08
N THR A 73 -1.87 11.18 16.01
CA THR A 73 -1.34 10.10 16.84
C THR A 73 -1.38 8.75 16.15
N MET A 74 -2.12 8.57 15.05
CA MET A 74 -2.25 7.28 14.36
C MET A 74 -0.97 6.96 13.59
N GLN A 75 -0.36 5.81 13.91
CA GLN A 75 0.86 5.35 13.24
C GLN A 75 0.55 4.33 12.16
N PRO A 76 1.32 4.32 11.05
CA PRO A 76 1.09 3.35 9.98
C PRO A 76 1.28 1.90 10.43
N ALA A 77 2.18 1.64 11.38
CA ALA A 77 2.37 0.30 11.92
C ALA A 77 1.11 -0.31 12.55
N GLU A 78 0.14 0.52 12.97
CA GLU A 78 -1.11 0.05 13.58
C GLU A 78 -2.04 -0.69 12.62
N ILE A 79 -1.88 -0.47 11.31
CA ILE A 79 -2.67 -1.16 10.28
C ILE A 79 -1.96 -2.37 9.68
N PHE A 80 -0.67 -2.59 9.98
CA PHE A 80 0.10 -3.71 9.42
C PHE A 80 -0.54 -5.08 9.70
N PRO A 81 -1.13 -5.35 10.88
CA PRO A 81 -1.78 -6.63 11.15
C PRO A 81 -3.01 -6.93 10.28
N PHE A 82 -3.60 -5.93 9.62
CA PHE A 82 -4.67 -6.17 8.65
C PHE A 82 -4.14 -6.72 7.32
N ILE A 83 -2.86 -6.48 7.01
CA ILE A 83 -2.24 -6.83 5.73
C ILE A 83 -1.42 -8.11 5.88
N MET A 84 -0.67 -8.24 6.98
CA MET A 84 0.20 -9.38 7.24
C MET A 84 -0.14 -10.07 8.55
N ARG A 85 -0.04 -11.40 8.51
CA ARG A 85 -0.26 -12.25 9.67
C ARG A 85 0.94 -12.18 10.61
N ASP A 86 0.66 -12.27 11.91
CA ASP A 86 1.70 -12.42 12.93
C ASP A 86 2.12 -13.89 13.07
N PRO A 87 3.40 -14.14 13.45
CA PRO A 87 4.47 -13.16 13.57
C PRO A 87 5.03 -12.76 12.19
N ASN A 88 5.44 -11.51 12.06
CA ASN A 88 6.15 -10.99 10.90
C ASN A 88 7.25 -9.99 11.31
N ARG A 89 8.02 -9.55 10.32
CA ARG A 89 9.16 -8.63 10.46
C ARG A 89 8.84 -7.34 11.23
N TRP A 90 7.60 -6.85 11.15
CA TRP A 90 7.18 -5.59 11.76
C TRP A 90 6.22 -5.77 12.94
N SER A 91 5.99 -7.00 13.43
CA SER A 91 5.09 -7.25 14.58
C SER A 91 5.49 -6.43 15.82
N ASP A 92 6.79 -6.23 16.05
CA ASP A 92 7.29 -5.44 17.19
C ASP A 92 7.12 -3.92 17.00
N LEU A 93 6.84 -3.45 15.79
CA LEU A 93 6.56 -2.03 15.51
C LEU A 93 5.13 -1.65 15.87
N VAL A 94 4.21 -2.61 15.94
CA VAL A 94 2.79 -2.35 16.21
C VAL A 94 2.68 -1.74 17.62
N PRO A 95 2.34 -0.45 17.73
CA PRO A 95 2.33 0.20 19.02
C PRO A 95 1.20 -0.40 19.85
N ARG A 96 1.48 -0.68 21.12
CA ARG A 96 0.48 -1.20 22.06
C ARG A 96 -0.39 -0.07 22.60
N LYS A 97 -0.94 0.77 21.71
CA LYS A 97 -1.88 1.82 22.08
C LYS A 97 -3.15 1.16 22.57
N ARG A 98 -3.47 1.44 23.82
CA ARG A 98 -4.79 1.13 24.35
C ARG A 98 -5.69 2.28 23.97
N TYR A 99 -6.22 2.22 22.76
CA TYR A 99 -7.52 2.83 22.49
C TYR A 99 -8.51 2.39 23.58
N TRP A 100 -9.66 3.05 23.72
CA TRP A 100 -10.61 2.82 24.83
C TRP A 100 -11.16 1.38 24.95
N GLY A 101 -10.59 0.41 24.23
CA GLY A 101 -10.92 -1.00 24.23
C GLY A 101 -12.27 -1.25 23.56
N LEU A 102 -12.72 -0.31 22.74
CA LEU A 102 -14.02 -0.38 22.08
C LEU A 102 -13.98 -1.20 20.80
N HIS A 103 -12.80 -1.31 20.17
CA HIS A 103 -12.61 -2.13 18.98
C HIS A 103 -11.93 -3.46 19.34
N PRO A 104 -12.22 -4.55 18.62
CA PRO A 104 -11.48 -5.81 18.75
C PRO A 104 -10.01 -5.63 18.31
N PRO A 105 -9.10 -6.55 18.69
CA PRO A 105 -7.72 -6.50 18.22
C PRO A 105 -7.65 -6.59 16.68
N PRO A 106 -6.70 -5.89 16.04
CA PRO A 106 -6.41 -6.05 14.61
C PRO A 106 -6.14 -7.51 14.24
N LYS A 107 -6.61 -7.91 13.05
CA LYS A 107 -6.45 -9.25 12.46
C LYS A 107 -6.49 -9.12 10.94
N PRO A 108 -6.09 -10.15 10.17
CA PRO A 108 -6.05 -10.07 8.71
C PRO A 108 -7.36 -9.60 8.10
N LEU A 109 -7.27 -8.80 7.04
CA LEU A 109 -8.40 -8.10 6.42
C LEU A 109 -9.52 -9.06 6.01
N GLU A 110 -9.17 -10.22 5.47
CA GLU A 110 -10.13 -11.27 5.13
C GLU A 110 -10.99 -11.67 6.33
N GLU A 111 -10.39 -11.83 7.50
CA GLU A 111 -11.10 -12.22 8.72
C GLU A 111 -11.95 -11.08 9.28
N VAL A 112 -11.52 -9.82 9.11
CA VAL A 112 -12.35 -8.65 9.44
C VAL A 112 -13.60 -8.62 8.57
N ILE A 113 -13.43 -8.82 7.26
CA ILE A 113 -14.52 -8.83 6.29
C ILE A 113 -15.47 -9.99 6.56
N ASP A 114 -14.95 -11.20 6.76
CA ASP A 114 -15.77 -12.39 6.98
C ASP A 114 -16.62 -12.26 8.25
N ASP A 115 -16.05 -11.75 9.35
CA ASP A 115 -16.80 -11.51 10.59
C ASP A 115 -17.81 -10.37 10.47
N GLY A 116 -17.45 -9.31 9.76
CA GLY A 116 -18.36 -8.20 9.46
C GLY A 116 -19.56 -8.67 8.64
N LEU A 117 -19.34 -9.47 7.61
CA LEU A 117 -20.40 -10.06 6.78
C LEU A 117 -21.33 -10.97 7.59
N VAL A 118 -20.80 -11.78 8.51
CA VAL A 118 -21.62 -12.58 9.44
C VAL A 118 -22.48 -11.68 10.32
N THR A 119 -21.94 -10.55 10.78
CA THR A 119 -22.68 -9.57 11.58
C THR A 119 -23.79 -8.90 10.77
N LEU A 120 -23.52 -8.50 9.53
CA LEU A 120 -24.51 -7.95 8.59
C LEU A 120 -25.65 -8.95 8.31
N GLN A 121 -25.32 -10.21 8.06
CA GLN A 121 -26.32 -11.27 7.82
C GLN A 121 -27.24 -11.47 9.03
N ARG A 122 -26.68 -11.45 10.25
CA ARG A 122 -27.48 -11.53 11.49
C ARG A 122 -28.39 -10.32 11.65
N ALA A 123 -27.90 -9.11 11.38
CA ALA A 123 -28.70 -7.90 11.45
C ALA A 123 -29.84 -7.90 10.43
N LEU A 124 -29.57 -8.31 9.18
CA LEU A 124 -30.59 -8.51 8.15
C LEU A 124 -31.70 -9.47 8.61
N PHE A 125 -31.34 -10.56 9.28
CA PHE A 125 -32.31 -11.50 9.83
C PHE A 125 -33.16 -10.89 10.95
N LEU A 126 -32.53 -10.19 11.89
CA LEU A 126 -33.21 -9.53 13.02
C LEU A 126 -34.16 -8.42 12.54
N LYS A 127 -33.75 -7.62 11.56
CA LYS A 127 -34.60 -6.59 10.97
C LYS A 127 -35.83 -7.16 10.29
N LYS A 128 -35.70 -8.28 9.57
CA LYS A 128 -36.86 -9.02 9.03
C LYS A 128 -37.81 -9.52 10.11
N ALA A 129 -37.32 -9.75 11.33
CA ALA A 129 -38.12 -10.11 12.50
C ALA A 129 -38.69 -8.88 13.25
N GLY A 130 -38.51 -7.66 12.74
CA GLY A 130 -39.00 -6.42 13.35
C GLY A 130 -38.15 -5.89 14.50
N VAL A 131 -36.91 -6.37 14.64
CA VAL A 131 -35.96 -5.88 15.65
C VAL A 131 -35.07 -4.82 15.01
N ASP A 132 -34.97 -3.67 15.67
CA ASP A 132 -34.12 -2.58 15.21
C ASP A 132 -32.63 -2.93 15.37
N THR A 133 -31.80 -2.52 14.41
CA THR A 133 -30.38 -2.90 14.34
C THR A 133 -29.51 -1.69 14.04
N VAL A 134 -28.34 -1.60 14.69
CA VAL A 134 -27.37 -0.49 14.53
C VAL A 134 -26.51 -0.62 13.25
N VAL A 135 -26.98 -1.40 12.27
CA VAL A 135 -26.27 -1.61 11.00
C VAL A 135 -26.73 -0.57 10.00
N ASP A 136 -25.79 -0.08 9.20
CA ASP A 136 -26.06 0.89 8.14
C ASP A 136 -27.20 0.42 7.22
N GLU A 137 -28.20 1.28 7.03
CA GLU A 137 -29.34 1.05 6.16
C GLU A 137 -28.93 0.77 4.72
N ASP A 138 -27.81 1.34 4.27
CA ASP A 138 -27.28 1.14 2.92
C ASP A 138 -26.83 -0.31 2.71
N PHE A 139 -26.16 -0.92 3.71
CA PHE A 139 -25.80 -2.34 3.66
C PHE A 139 -27.01 -3.27 3.70
N LEU A 140 -28.12 -2.81 4.28
CA LEU A 140 -29.35 -3.60 4.36
C LEU A 140 -30.13 -3.56 3.04
N SER A 141 -30.06 -2.44 2.32
CA SER A 141 -30.70 -2.28 1.02
C SER A 141 -29.89 -2.90 -0.12
N ASN A 142 -28.56 -2.78 -0.09
CA ASN A 142 -27.63 -3.32 -1.08
C ASN A 142 -26.44 -4.00 -0.39
N PRO A 143 -26.56 -5.28 0.00
CA PRO A 143 -25.48 -5.97 0.71
C PRO A 143 -24.25 -6.13 -0.19
N PRO A 144 -23.07 -5.69 0.26
CA PRO A 144 -21.85 -5.73 -0.54
C PRO A 144 -21.33 -7.17 -0.66
N THR A 145 -20.63 -7.48 -1.74
CA THR A 145 -19.95 -8.77 -1.85
C THR A 145 -18.62 -8.75 -1.08
N ARG A 146 -18.15 -9.94 -0.70
CA ARG A 146 -16.82 -10.10 -0.08
C ARG A 146 -15.69 -9.53 -0.95
N ALA A 147 -15.80 -9.68 -2.28
CA ALA A 147 -14.80 -9.18 -3.21
C ALA A 147 -14.79 -7.65 -3.25
N ASP A 148 -15.98 -7.02 -3.31
CA ASP A 148 -16.11 -5.56 -3.30
C ASP A 148 -15.55 -4.96 -2.01
N LEU A 149 -15.83 -5.58 -0.86
CA LEU A 149 -15.29 -5.15 0.43
C LEU A 149 -13.77 -5.29 0.49
N LEU A 150 -13.21 -6.38 -0.05
CA LEU A 150 -11.77 -6.60 -0.07
C LEU A 150 -11.08 -5.56 -0.93
N GLU A 151 -11.61 -5.29 -2.13
CA GLU A 151 -11.10 -4.25 -3.01
C GLU A 151 -11.19 -2.87 -2.33
N LEU A 152 -12.35 -2.52 -1.76
CA LEU A 152 -12.57 -1.24 -1.10
C LEU A 152 -11.63 -1.03 0.08
N ALA A 153 -11.42 -2.07 0.90
CA ALA A 153 -10.49 -2.03 2.00
C ALA A 153 -9.05 -1.85 1.52
N ILE A 154 -8.59 -2.63 0.54
CA ILE A 154 -7.23 -2.52 0.01
C ILE A 154 -6.99 -1.12 -0.57
N ARG A 155 -7.92 -0.58 -1.37
CA ARG A 155 -7.82 0.78 -1.92
C ARG A 155 -7.69 1.85 -0.84
N ASN A 156 -8.47 1.74 0.22
CA ASN A 156 -8.43 2.70 1.32
C ASN A 156 -7.16 2.58 2.16
N ILE A 157 -6.67 1.36 2.40
CA ILE A 157 -5.39 1.14 3.08
C ILE A 157 -4.23 1.70 2.24
N ILE A 158 -4.22 1.45 0.92
CA ILE A 158 -3.26 2.06 -0.02
C ILE A 158 -3.26 3.57 0.15
N ARG A 159 -4.44 4.22 0.11
CA ARG A 159 -4.58 5.67 0.28
C ARG A 159 -3.93 6.15 1.59
N TYR A 160 -4.21 5.47 2.69
CA TYR A 160 -3.64 5.81 3.99
C TYR A 160 -2.11 5.64 4.04
N LEU A 161 -1.59 4.54 3.48
CA LEU A 161 -0.15 4.28 3.44
C LEU A 161 0.60 5.26 2.53
N CYS A 162 0.03 5.62 1.38
CA CYS A 162 0.59 6.66 0.50
C CYS A 162 0.75 8.00 1.23
N VAL A 163 -0.29 8.47 1.93
CA VAL A 163 -0.20 9.71 2.71
C VAL A 163 0.77 9.56 3.89
N SER A 164 0.81 8.38 4.53
CA SER A 164 1.74 8.12 5.62
C SER A 164 3.20 8.13 5.17
N ARG A 165 3.48 7.68 3.95
CA ARG A 165 4.81 7.68 3.32
C ARG A 165 5.40 9.08 3.15
N GLU A 166 4.54 10.10 3.00
CA GLU A 166 4.97 11.50 2.90
C GLU A 166 5.33 12.12 4.26
N LYS A 167 5.02 11.43 5.37
CA LYS A 167 5.37 11.86 6.72
C LYS A 167 6.80 11.45 7.09
N SER A 168 7.32 12.06 8.15
CA SER A 168 8.61 11.69 8.74
C SER A 168 8.45 10.40 9.56
N LEU A 169 8.74 9.25 8.96
CA LEU A 169 8.68 7.93 9.59
C LEU A 169 10.06 7.44 10.02
N SER A 170 10.11 6.56 11.03
CA SER A 170 11.35 5.83 11.32
C SER A 170 11.73 4.91 10.13
N PRO A 171 13.01 4.54 9.97
CA PRO A 171 13.43 3.64 8.90
C PRO A 171 12.66 2.30 8.89
N ALA A 172 12.36 1.76 10.07
CA ALA A 172 11.63 0.50 10.21
C ALA A 172 10.14 0.64 9.83
N GLU A 173 9.51 1.77 10.16
CA GLU A 173 8.14 2.06 9.71
C GLU A 173 8.09 2.28 8.20
N MET A 174 9.05 3.02 7.63
CA MET A 174 9.14 3.25 6.18
C MET A 174 9.36 1.93 5.41
N GLU A 175 10.17 1.03 5.95
CA GLU A 175 10.38 -0.33 5.43
C GLU A 175 9.05 -1.10 5.35
N GLY A 176 8.27 -1.08 6.43
CA GLY A 176 6.94 -1.71 6.47
C GLY A 176 5.97 -1.04 5.50
N VAL A 177 5.90 0.29 5.47
CA VAL A 177 5.00 1.04 4.57
C VAL A 177 5.28 0.69 3.10
N ASP A 178 6.53 0.80 2.66
CA ASP A 178 6.89 0.56 1.25
C ASP A 178 6.69 -0.92 0.87
N THR A 179 7.06 -1.85 1.76
CA THR A 179 6.90 -3.27 1.47
C THR A 179 5.43 -3.68 1.41
N LEU A 180 4.60 -3.22 2.34
CA LEU A 180 3.18 -3.52 2.38
C LEU A 180 2.40 -2.83 1.26
N LEU A 181 2.81 -1.63 0.82
CA LEU A 181 2.28 -1.02 -0.40
C LEU A 181 2.47 -1.94 -1.61
N MET A 182 3.63 -2.58 -1.76
CA MET A 182 3.87 -3.54 -2.84
C MET A 182 2.91 -4.74 -2.78
N TYR A 183 2.69 -5.31 -1.58
CA TYR A 183 1.70 -6.38 -1.38
C TYR A 183 0.29 -5.97 -1.82
N LEU A 184 -0.13 -4.76 -1.44
CA LEU A 184 -1.47 -4.25 -1.74
C LEU A 184 -1.64 -3.87 -3.22
N TYR A 185 -0.63 -3.24 -3.83
CA TYR A 185 -0.65 -2.96 -5.26
C TYR A 185 -0.73 -4.25 -6.07
N ARG A 186 0.04 -5.27 -5.69
CA ARG A 186 -0.04 -6.61 -6.29
C ARG A 186 -1.44 -7.21 -6.13
N ALA A 187 -2.06 -7.08 -4.95
CA ALA A 187 -3.38 -7.63 -4.69
C ALA A 187 -4.48 -7.05 -5.60
N LEU A 188 -4.30 -5.82 -6.08
CA LEU A 188 -5.20 -5.15 -7.03
C LEU A 188 -4.67 -5.09 -8.47
N ASP A 189 -3.57 -5.79 -8.78
CA ASP A 189 -2.88 -5.76 -10.08
C ASP A 189 -2.53 -4.32 -10.56
N LEU A 190 -2.16 -3.44 -9.61
CA LEU A 190 -1.75 -2.05 -9.87
C LEU A 190 -0.28 -2.00 -10.30
N VAL A 191 0.01 -2.57 -11.47
CA VAL A 191 1.38 -2.77 -11.95
C VAL A 191 2.15 -1.47 -12.14
N ASP A 192 1.50 -0.42 -12.62
CA ASP A 192 2.16 0.87 -12.85
C ASP A 192 2.62 1.49 -11.51
N ASP A 193 1.82 1.36 -10.45
CA ASP A 193 2.18 1.81 -9.11
C ASP A 193 3.31 0.95 -8.51
N MET A 194 3.29 -0.37 -8.75
CA MET A 194 4.38 -1.26 -8.35
C MET A 194 5.71 -0.89 -9.00
N GLU A 195 5.73 -0.73 -10.33
CA GLU A 195 6.93 -0.35 -11.07
C GLU A 195 7.43 1.04 -10.66
N LYS A 196 6.51 1.98 -10.43
CA LYS A 196 6.84 3.33 -9.94
C LYS A 196 7.47 3.30 -8.55
N LEU A 197 6.91 2.52 -7.62
CA LEU A 197 7.49 2.37 -6.28
C LEU A 197 8.87 1.70 -6.35
N ALA A 198 8.99 0.60 -7.11
CA ALA A 198 10.22 -0.17 -7.23
C ALA A 198 11.39 0.60 -7.89
N SER A 199 11.09 1.46 -8.86
CA SER A 199 12.07 2.28 -9.59
C SER A 199 12.44 3.60 -8.88
N SER A 200 11.62 4.05 -7.93
CA SER A 200 11.88 5.25 -7.13
C SER A 200 12.68 4.93 -5.86
N GLN A 201 13.08 5.97 -5.12
CA GLN A 201 13.65 5.81 -3.78
C GLN A 201 12.62 5.13 -2.87
N ASN A 202 12.97 3.95 -2.37
CA ASN A 202 12.09 3.12 -1.56
C ASN A 202 12.84 2.36 -0.46
N SER A 203 12.10 1.95 0.57
CA SER A 203 12.57 1.13 1.69
C SER A 203 12.05 -0.31 1.62
N CYS A 204 11.56 -0.77 0.47
CA CYS A 204 11.06 -2.15 0.28
C CYS A 204 12.10 -3.19 0.70
N VAL A 205 11.65 -4.28 1.33
CA VAL A 205 12.49 -5.46 1.64
C VAL A 205 12.39 -6.46 0.48
N VAL A 206 13.52 -6.70 -0.18
CA VAL A 206 13.57 -7.59 -1.34
C VAL A 206 13.25 -9.03 -0.96
N ASP A 207 13.84 -9.53 0.12
CA ASP A 207 13.62 -10.91 0.61
C ASP A 207 12.15 -11.24 0.85
N GLU A 208 11.34 -10.24 1.26
CA GLU A 208 9.90 -10.39 1.49
C GLU A 208 9.09 -10.34 0.19
N LEU A 209 9.61 -9.72 -0.88
CA LEU A 209 8.88 -9.43 -2.12
C LEU A 209 9.31 -10.29 -3.30
N GLU A 210 10.50 -10.89 -3.26
CA GLU A 210 11.07 -11.64 -4.39
C GLU A 210 10.14 -12.76 -4.83
N SER A 211 9.79 -13.66 -3.91
CA SER A 211 8.90 -14.78 -4.22
C SER A 211 7.48 -14.31 -4.56
N LEU A 212 7.02 -13.20 -3.98
CA LEU A 212 5.70 -12.63 -4.29
C LEU A 212 5.64 -12.20 -5.75
N LEU A 213 6.61 -11.39 -6.19
CA LEU A 213 6.64 -10.79 -7.52
C LEU A 213 7.02 -11.80 -8.61
N ASP A 214 7.93 -12.74 -8.32
CA ASP A 214 8.32 -13.80 -9.26
C ASP A 214 7.15 -14.75 -9.54
N ASN A 215 6.52 -15.28 -8.49
CA ASN A 215 5.40 -16.22 -8.63
C ASN A 215 4.16 -15.58 -9.26
N SER A 216 3.97 -14.26 -9.12
CA SER A 216 2.87 -13.55 -9.77
C SER A 216 3.20 -13.03 -11.17
N GLY A 217 4.42 -13.25 -11.67
CA GLY A 217 4.84 -12.82 -13.00
C GLY A 217 5.15 -11.33 -13.13
N HIS A 218 5.35 -10.60 -12.04
CA HIS A 218 5.71 -9.18 -12.03
C HIS A 218 7.23 -8.97 -12.10
N LEU A 219 7.87 -9.64 -13.06
CA LEU A 219 9.34 -9.65 -13.22
C LEU A 219 9.93 -8.25 -13.49
N ARG A 220 9.21 -7.38 -14.21
CA ARG A 220 9.65 -5.99 -14.44
C ARG A 220 9.78 -5.21 -13.13
N THR A 221 8.74 -5.29 -12.29
CA THR A 221 8.76 -4.71 -10.94
C THR A 221 9.92 -5.26 -10.12
N LEU A 222 10.15 -6.58 -10.16
CA LEU A 222 11.26 -7.21 -9.44
C LEU A 222 12.63 -6.74 -9.95
N ALA A 223 12.79 -6.59 -11.26
CA ALA A 223 14.02 -6.05 -11.86
C ALA A 223 14.29 -4.60 -11.45
N PHE A 224 13.26 -3.75 -11.43
CA PHE A 224 13.36 -2.39 -10.91
C PHE A 224 13.74 -2.37 -9.42
N LEU A 225 13.13 -3.24 -8.62
CA LEU A 225 13.41 -3.35 -7.20
C LEU A 225 14.85 -3.78 -6.95
N TYR A 226 15.34 -4.80 -7.66
CA TYR A 226 16.74 -5.19 -7.58
C TYR A 226 17.69 -4.06 -7.97
N GLY A 227 17.37 -3.35 -9.05
CA GLY A 227 18.15 -2.19 -9.50
C GLY A 227 18.23 -1.10 -8.44
N SER A 228 17.10 -0.72 -7.83
CA SER A 228 17.07 0.34 -6.81
C SER A 228 17.76 -0.05 -5.50
N LYS A 229 17.97 -1.35 -5.25
CA LYS A 229 18.72 -1.87 -4.10
C LYS A 229 20.19 -2.19 -4.41
N GLY A 230 20.67 -1.86 -5.61
CA GLY A 230 22.06 -2.11 -6.02
C GLY A 230 22.38 -3.58 -6.30
N MET A 231 21.36 -4.43 -6.43
CA MET A 231 21.49 -5.85 -6.77
C MET A 231 21.58 -6.01 -8.30
N CYS A 232 22.63 -5.40 -8.88
CA CYS A 232 22.79 -5.21 -10.32
C CYS A 232 22.78 -6.53 -11.11
N SER A 233 23.42 -7.57 -10.60
CA SER A 233 23.46 -8.90 -11.23
C SER A 233 22.07 -9.48 -11.41
N GLN A 234 21.27 -9.51 -10.33
CA GLN A 234 19.90 -10.02 -10.36
C GLN A 234 19.00 -9.18 -11.28
N ALA A 235 19.12 -7.85 -11.21
CA ALA A 235 18.32 -6.95 -12.03
C ALA A 235 18.57 -7.18 -13.53
N VAL A 236 19.84 -7.18 -13.96
CA VAL A 236 20.21 -7.36 -15.37
C VAL A 236 19.87 -8.77 -15.87
N ALA A 237 20.00 -9.79 -15.02
CA ALA A 237 19.57 -11.14 -15.35
C ALA A 237 18.07 -11.22 -15.68
N ILE A 238 17.22 -10.55 -14.89
CA ILE A 238 15.78 -10.49 -15.18
C ILE A 238 15.49 -9.69 -16.45
N TRP A 239 16.15 -8.56 -16.68
CA TRP A 239 15.99 -7.79 -17.93
C TRP A 239 16.35 -8.63 -19.16
N ARG A 240 17.39 -9.45 -19.09
CA ARG A 240 17.75 -10.39 -20.15
C ARG A 240 16.68 -11.46 -20.39
N ILE A 241 16.06 -11.97 -19.34
CA ILE A 241 14.92 -12.92 -19.45
C ILE A 241 13.74 -12.23 -20.13
N LEU A 242 13.40 -11.01 -19.71
CA LEU A 242 12.32 -10.22 -20.31
C LEU A 242 12.56 -9.94 -21.79
N ALA A 243 13.75 -9.50 -22.17
CA ALA A 243 14.11 -9.26 -23.58
C ALA A 243 13.89 -10.51 -24.45
N ARG A 244 14.34 -11.68 -23.96
CA ARG A 244 14.12 -12.98 -24.64
C ARG A 244 12.64 -13.37 -24.74
N ASN A 245 11.84 -13.07 -23.71
CA ASN A 245 10.42 -13.38 -23.71
C ASN A 245 9.63 -12.49 -24.67
N TYR A 246 10.02 -11.23 -24.83
CA TYR A 246 9.46 -10.34 -25.84
C TYR A 246 9.85 -10.76 -27.26
N SER A 247 11.13 -11.08 -27.51
CA SER A 247 11.60 -11.47 -28.84
C SER A 247 11.02 -12.80 -29.34
N THR A 248 10.73 -13.73 -28.43
CA THR A 248 10.04 -14.99 -28.75
C THR A 248 8.52 -14.85 -28.93
N GLY A 249 7.98 -13.65 -28.72
CA GLY A 249 6.53 -13.38 -28.80
C GLY A 249 5.71 -14.02 -27.68
N LEU A 250 6.37 -14.55 -26.64
CA LEU A 250 5.73 -15.11 -25.45
C LEU A 250 4.98 -14.00 -24.70
N TRP A 251 5.53 -12.78 -24.70
CA TRP A 251 4.96 -11.60 -24.08
C TRP A 251 4.64 -10.57 -25.17
N LYS A 252 3.43 -9.99 -25.09
CA LYS A 252 3.03 -8.90 -25.98
C LYS A 252 3.26 -7.57 -25.27
N ASP A 253 3.63 -6.55 -26.04
CA ASP A 253 3.62 -5.17 -25.54
C ASP A 253 2.23 -4.88 -24.98
N ARG A 254 2.18 -4.31 -23.76
CA ARG A 254 0.89 -3.95 -23.16
C ARG A 254 0.19 -2.95 -24.09
N PRO A 255 -1.07 -3.19 -24.48
CA PRO A 255 -1.86 -2.11 -25.06
C PRO A 255 -2.05 -1.06 -23.96
N ASN A 256 -1.58 0.17 -24.22
CA ASN A 256 -1.83 1.30 -23.33
C ASN A 256 -3.33 1.36 -22.98
N LEU A 257 -3.64 1.63 -21.72
CA LEU A 257 -5.00 1.96 -21.26
C LEU A 257 -5.59 3.03 -22.20
N PRO A 258 -6.88 2.93 -22.61
CA PRO A 258 -7.52 3.95 -23.41
C PRO A 258 -7.80 5.15 -22.52
N GLY A 259 -6.94 6.17 -22.60
CA GLY A 259 -7.00 7.28 -21.66
C GLY A 259 -6.26 8.54 -22.06
N THR A 260 -6.01 8.81 -23.34
CA THR A 260 -5.89 10.17 -23.88
C THR A 260 -5.86 10.09 -25.40
N ASP A 261 -6.89 10.65 -26.05
CA ASP A 261 -6.87 10.92 -27.48
C ASP A 261 -5.84 12.02 -27.75
N SER A 262 -4.57 11.65 -27.79
CA SER A 262 -3.54 12.40 -28.48
C SER A 262 -3.03 11.52 -29.62
N GLN A 263 -3.25 11.97 -30.85
CA GLN A 263 -2.61 11.45 -32.04
C GLN A 263 -1.09 11.60 -31.90
N GLU A 264 -0.45 10.70 -31.15
CA GLU A 264 0.98 10.47 -31.27
C GLU A 264 1.19 9.55 -32.47
N THR A 265 1.86 10.12 -33.45
CA THR A 265 2.42 9.45 -34.62
C THR A 265 3.01 8.10 -34.25
N SER A 266 2.68 7.06 -35.02
CA SER A 266 3.06 5.66 -34.85
C SER A 266 4.56 5.37 -35.07
N ALA A 267 5.46 6.30 -34.74
CA ALA A 267 6.86 6.28 -35.14
C ALA A 267 7.86 5.94 -34.03
N ASP A 268 7.50 5.94 -32.73
CA ASP A 268 8.46 5.66 -31.64
C ASP A 268 7.87 4.79 -30.52
N LYS A 269 7.10 3.75 -30.88
CA LYS A 269 6.73 2.73 -29.88
C LYS A 269 7.90 1.77 -29.70
N LYS A 270 8.70 2.03 -28.68
CA LYS A 270 9.77 1.13 -28.24
C LYS A 270 9.20 -0.23 -27.89
N SER A 271 9.78 -1.29 -28.46
CA SER A 271 9.39 -2.66 -28.15
C SER A 271 9.71 -3.02 -26.69
N GLY A 272 9.02 -4.01 -26.12
CA GLY A 272 9.36 -4.52 -24.79
C GLY A 272 10.80 -5.03 -24.68
N GLU A 273 11.36 -5.53 -25.79
CA GLU A 273 12.77 -5.91 -25.91
C GLU A 273 13.71 -4.70 -25.81
N GLU A 274 13.42 -3.61 -26.54
CA GLU A 274 14.18 -2.36 -26.43
C GLU A 274 14.09 -1.73 -25.04
N ILE A 275 12.91 -1.76 -24.40
CA ILE A 275 12.76 -1.24 -23.03
C ILE A 275 13.65 -2.04 -22.07
N ALA A 276 13.67 -3.36 -22.18
CA ALA A 276 14.52 -4.20 -21.33
C ALA A 276 16.02 -3.92 -21.56
N ALA A 277 16.45 -3.72 -22.82
CA ALA A 277 17.82 -3.33 -23.13
C ALA A 277 18.18 -1.95 -22.58
N ILE A 278 17.27 -0.97 -22.68
CA ILE A 278 17.46 0.38 -22.14
C ILE A 278 17.64 0.34 -20.63
N GLU A 279 16.74 -0.33 -19.90
CA GLU A 279 16.84 -0.41 -18.44
C GLU A 279 18.08 -1.16 -17.97
N ALA A 280 18.43 -2.28 -18.63
CA ALA A 280 19.69 -2.98 -18.36
C ALA A 280 20.91 -2.07 -18.61
N SER A 281 20.89 -1.29 -19.68
CA SER A 281 22.00 -0.39 -20.03
C SER A 281 22.26 0.66 -18.95
N LYS A 282 21.21 1.20 -18.31
CA LYS A 282 21.35 2.18 -17.22
C LYS A 282 22.11 1.57 -16.03
N ILE A 283 21.79 0.33 -15.69
CA ILE A 283 22.45 -0.40 -14.59
C ILE A 283 23.92 -0.67 -14.95
N LEU A 284 24.17 -1.14 -16.18
CA LEU A 284 25.51 -1.47 -16.67
C LEU A 284 26.42 -0.24 -16.86
N GLN A 285 25.83 0.94 -17.11
CA GLN A 285 26.53 2.22 -17.16
C GLN A 285 26.97 2.69 -15.76
N ALA A 286 26.16 2.45 -14.74
CA ALA A 286 26.46 2.85 -13.36
C ALA A 286 27.41 1.88 -12.63
N THR A 287 27.36 0.58 -12.94
CA THR A 287 28.18 -0.43 -12.25
C THR A 287 29.65 -0.38 -12.67
N SER A 288 30.54 -0.58 -11.69
CA SER A 288 31.99 -0.74 -11.92
C SER A 288 32.42 -2.22 -11.98
N ASP A 289 31.46 -3.16 -11.94
CA ASP A 289 31.71 -4.59 -12.10
C ASP A 289 31.98 -4.93 -13.58
N GLN A 290 33.26 -5.14 -13.90
CA GLN A 290 33.70 -5.41 -15.27
C GLN A 290 33.22 -6.77 -15.78
N ASP A 291 33.16 -7.79 -14.93
CA ASP A 291 32.72 -9.12 -15.33
C ASP A 291 31.23 -9.10 -15.69
N LEU A 292 30.42 -8.41 -14.88
CA LEU A 292 29.00 -8.21 -15.15
C LEU A 292 28.78 -7.44 -16.47
N VAL A 293 29.55 -6.38 -16.72
CA VAL A 293 29.48 -5.63 -17.98
C VAL A 293 29.80 -6.53 -19.17
N LEU A 294 30.91 -7.28 -19.12
CA LEU A 294 31.32 -8.15 -20.22
C LEU A 294 30.32 -9.29 -20.46
N GLU A 295 29.73 -9.85 -19.41
CA GLU A 295 28.71 -10.90 -19.53
C GLU A 295 27.47 -10.43 -20.29
N HIS A 296 27.04 -9.18 -20.05
CA HIS A 296 25.77 -8.65 -20.54
C HIS A 296 25.89 -7.71 -21.74
N LEU A 297 27.07 -7.20 -22.07
CA LEU A 297 27.25 -6.28 -23.20
C LEU A 297 26.79 -6.87 -24.53
N GLY A 298 27.08 -8.15 -24.78
CA GLY A 298 26.79 -8.80 -26.06
C GLY A 298 25.30 -8.78 -26.41
N TRP A 299 24.43 -9.19 -25.49
CA TRP A 299 22.99 -9.23 -25.78
C TRP A 299 22.37 -7.83 -25.88
N VAL A 300 22.92 -6.83 -25.17
CA VAL A 300 22.49 -5.44 -25.35
C VAL A 300 22.90 -4.93 -26.73
N ALA A 301 24.13 -5.23 -27.17
CA ALA A 301 24.63 -4.84 -28.49
C ALA A 301 23.86 -5.50 -29.64
N ASP A 302 23.37 -6.74 -29.43
CA ASP A 302 22.52 -7.44 -30.40
C ASP A 302 21.18 -6.72 -30.63
N ILE A 303 20.68 -5.99 -29.61
CA ILE A 303 19.43 -5.21 -29.69
C ILE A 303 19.72 -3.78 -30.16
N ASP A 304 20.68 -3.10 -29.52
CA ASP A 304 21.04 -1.71 -29.77
C ASP A 304 22.55 -1.46 -29.52
N GLN A 305 23.26 -1.15 -30.60
CA GLN A 305 24.71 -0.88 -30.58
C GLN A 305 25.07 0.45 -29.91
N ASP A 306 24.18 1.43 -29.93
CA ASP A 306 24.41 2.73 -29.30
C ASP A 306 24.35 2.59 -27.77
N LEU A 307 23.45 1.75 -27.25
CA LEU A 307 23.42 1.41 -25.83
C LEU A 307 24.70 0.69 -25.39
N ALA A 308 25.19 -0.26 -26.19
CA ALA A 308 26.45 -0.95 -25.89
C ALA A 308 27.65 0.00 -25.87
N THR A 309 27.69 0.96 -26.80
CA THR A 309 28.71 2.01 -26.83
C THR A 309 28.62 2.88 -25.58
N ALA A 310 27.42 3.33 -25.21
CA ALA A 310 27.18 4.11 -23.99
C ALA A 310 27.61 3.37 -22.72
N ILE A 311 27.37 2.04 -22.65
CA ILE A 311 27.88 1.20 -21.57
C ILE A 311 29.40 1.28 -21.51
N LEU A 312 30.12 1.03 -22.62
CA LEU A 312 31.58 1.02 -22.61
C LEU A 312 32.20 2.37 -22.26
N THR A 313 31.60 3.48 -22.72
CA THR A 313 32.13 4.83 -22.53
C THR A 313 31.53 5.58 -21.33
N SER A 314 30.83 4.89 -20.43
CA SER A 314 30.10 5.56 -19.34
C SER A 314 31.02 6.26 -18.33
N GLU A 315 30.78 7.54 -18.13
CA GLU A 315 31.43 8.38 -17.12
C GLU A 315 30.78 8.23 -15.73
N MET A 316 29.66 7.51 -15.60
CA MET A 316 28.92 7.36 -14.35
C MET A 316 29.61 6.44 -13.33
N ARG A 317 30.62 5.66 -13.76
CA ARG A 317 31.31 4.69 -12.91
C ARG A 317 32.27 5.35 -11.94
N GLU A 318 32.28 4.87 -10.70
CA GLU A 318 33.32 5.22 -9.73
C GLU A 318 34.71 4.72 -10.17
N LYS A 319 34.77 3.54 -10.80
CA LYS A 319 36.00 2.99 -11.38
C LYS A 319 35.78 2.66 -12.84
N GLN A 320 36.61 3.26 -13.68
CA GLN A 320 36.60 2.99 -15.11
C GLN A 320 37.00 1.54 -15.40
N LEU A 321 36.43 0.98 -16.47
CA LEU A 321 36.76 -0.37 -16.93
C LEU A 321 38.25 -0.45 -17.27
N SER A 322 38.90 -1.55 -16.89
CA SER A 322 40.32 -1.71 -17.21
C SER A 322 40.49 -1.93 -18.72
N SER A 323 41.51 -1.30 -19.30
CA SER A 323 41.97 -1.64 -20.64
C SER A 323 42.63 -3.02 -20.56
N GLY A 324 41.92 -4.05 -21.05
CA GLY A 324 42.48 -5.39 -21.24
C GLY A 324 43.62 -5.41 -22.25
#